data_AF-A0A382N3A9-F1
#
_entry.id   AF-A0A382N3A9-F1
#
_cell.length_a   1.000
_cell.length_b   1.000
_cell.length_c   1.000
_cell.angle_alpha   90.00
_cell.angle_beta   90.00
_cell.angle_gamma   90.00
#
_symmetry.space_group_name_H-M   'P 1'
#
loop_
_entity.id
_entity.type
_entity.pdbx_description
1 polymer ?
#
loop_
_entity_poly.entity_id
_entity_poly.type
_entity_poly.pdbx_seq_one_letter_code
_entity_poly.pdbx_strand_id
1 'polypeptide(L)' 'VKNCKNLLCDVNASCLMIVDIQEKLSAVMPEKVINRLKSNANILLTAANQLNVPIIATMQYPKGL' A
#
# COMPACT_ATOMS: atom_id res chain seq x y z
N VAL A 1 0.53 -32.75 7.74
CA VAL A 1 1.32 -31.75 8.50
C VAL A 1 1.45 -30.51 7.63
N LYS A 2 0.76 -29.40 7.95
CA LYS A 2 0.90 -28.14 7.20
C LYS A 2 2.29 -27.57 7.48
N ASN A 3 3.16 -27.62 6.49
CA ASN A 3 4.51 -27.08 6.56
C ASN A 3 4.43 -25.55 6.39
N CYS A 4 4.17 -24.83 7.48
CA CYS A 4 4.22 -23.37 7.52
C CYS A 4 5.68 -22.90 7.47
N LYS A 5 6.36 -23.11 6.34
CA LYS A 5 7.60 -22.40 6.03
C LYS A 5 7.23 -20.94 5.78
N ASN A 6 7.79 -20.05 6.60
CA ASN A 6 7.79 -18.58 6.50
C ASN A 6 7.44 -18.03 5.10
N LEU A 7 6.24 -17.45 4.93
CA LEU A 7 5.87 -16.67 3.75
C LEU A 7 6.44 -15.24 3.83
N LEU A 8 7.77 -15.13 3.97
CA LEU A 8 8.43 -13.83 3.84
C LEU A 8 8.53 -13.47 2.36
N CYS A 9 8.25 -12.21 2.02
CA CYS A 9 8.45 -11.69 0.68
C CYS A 9 9.94 -11.61 0.35
N ASP A 10 10.34 -12.06 -0.83
CA ASP A 10 11.67 -11.78 -1.38
C ASP A 10 11.64 -10.40 -2.06
N VAL A 11 12.58 -9.53 -1.66
CA VAL A 11 12.75 -8.17 -2.19
C VAL A 11 12.89 -8.15 -3.71
N ASN A 12 13.55 -9.16 -4.30
CA ASN A 12 13.80 -9.24 -5.75
C ASN A 12 12.63 -9.82 -6.54
N ALA A 13 11.63 -10.38 -5.85
CA ALA A 13 10.45 -11.01 -6.46
C ALA A 13 9.14 -10.38 -5.96
N SER A 14 9.19 -9.14 -5.48
CA SER A 14 8.05 -8.42 -4.90
C SER A 14 7.92 -7.01 -5.45
N CYS A 15 6.73 -6.43 -5.33
CA CYS A 15 6.47 -5.01 -5.51
C CYS A 15 5.48 -4.50 -4.45
N LEU A 16 5.51 -3.21 -4.16
CA LEU A 16 4.50 -2.55 -3.34
C LEU A 16 3.41 -1.96 -4.26
N MET A 17 2.19 -2.46 -4.15
CA MET A 17 1.04 -1.95 -4.89
C MET A 17 0.17 -1.06 -4.00
N ILE A 18 0.00 0.19 -4.39
CA ILE A 18 -0.88 1.17 -3.77
C ILE A 18 -2.15 1.29 -4.61
N VAL A 19 -3.30 1.02 -3.99
CA VAL A 19 -4.60 0.97 -4.68
C VAL A 19 -5.52 2.03 -4.12
N ASP A 20 -5.98 2.91 -5.00
CA ASP A 20 -7.12 3.83 -4.78
C ASP A 20 -7.02 4.72 -3.53
N ILE A 21 -5.79 5.04 -3.08
CA ILE A 21 -5.55 6.06 -2.07
C ILE A 21 -5.61 7.44 -2.75
N GLN A 22 -6.81 8.00 -2.85
CA GLN A 22 -7.09 9.29 -3.48
C GLN A 22 -7.99 10.18 -2.63
N GLU A 23 -7.92 11.49 -2.82
CA GLU A 23 -8.58 12.49 -1.97
C GLU A 23 -10.09 12.29 -1.86
N LYS A 24 -10.80 12.09 -2.97
CA LYS A 24 -12.26 11.94 -2.98
C LYS A 24 -12.74 10.73 -2.17
N LEU A 25 -12.09 9.57 -2.35
CA LEU A 25 -12.40 8.35 -1.59
C LEU A 25 -11.98 8.48 -0.12
N SER A 26 -10.84 9.13 0.13
CA SER A 26 -10.32 9.35 1.48
C SER A 26 -11.17 10.35 2.28
N ALA A 27 -11.82 11.31 1.61
CA ALA A 27 -12.63 12.35 2.24
C ALA A 27 -13.91 11.82 2.90
N VAL A 28 -14.43 10.68 2.42
CA VAL A 28 -15.61 10.03 3.02
C VAL A 28 -15.25 8.97 4.06
N MET A 29 -13.95 8.72 4.29
CA MET A 29 -13.49 7.80 5.33
C MET A 29 -13.50 8.47 6.70
N PRO A 30 -13.82 7.74 7.79
CA PRO A 30 -13.64 8.25 9.13
C PRO A 30 -12.18 8.66 9.38
N GLU A 31 -11.97 9.76 10.10
CA GLU A 31 -10.65 10.37 10.30
C GLU A 31 -9.62 9.37 10.86
N LYS A 32 -10.02 8.56 11.85
CA LYS A 32 -9.18 7.51 12.44
C LYS A 32 -8.74 6.46 11.41
N VAL A 33 -9.59 6.13 10.44
CA VAL A 33 -9.31 5.13 9.40
C VAL A 33 -8.30 5.69 8.40
N ILE A 34 -8.54 6.88 7.87
CA ILE A 34 -7.63 7.49 6.90
C ILE A 34 -6.26 7.82 7.51
N ASN A 35 -6.21 8.27 8.76
CA ASN A 35 -4.94 8.53 9.45
C ASN A 35 -4.12 7.26 9.65
N ARG A 36 -4.77 6.14 10.03
CA ARG A 36 -4.11 4.84 10.14
C ARG A 36 -3.63 4.34 8.78
N LEU A 37 -4.45 4.48 7.74
CA LEU A 37 -4.11 4.07 6.38
C LEU A 37 -2.88 4.86 5.87
N LYS A 38 -2.86 6.19 6.04
CA LYS A 38 -1.73 7.04 5.68
C LYS A 38 -0.45 6.66 6.44
N SER A 39 -0.55 6.44 7.75
CA SER A 39 0.59 6.04 8.57
C SER A 39 1.20 4.72 8.10
N ASN A 40 0.37 3.70 7.89
CA ASN A 40 0.82 2.39 7.42
C ASN A 40 1.39 2.46 5.99
N ALA A 41 0.74 3.20 5.09
CA ALA A 41 1.22 3.38 3.73
C ALA A 41 2.59 4.05 3.70
N ASN A 42 2.82 5.06 4.54
CA ASN A 42 4.12 5.73 4.66
C ASN A 42 5.23 4.79 5.15
N ILE A 43 4.93 3.90 6.10
CA ILE A 43 5.88 2.88 6.56
C ILE A 43 6.26 1.95 5.39
N LEU A 44 5.26 1.46 4.65
CA LEU A 44 5.49 0.56 3.52
C LEU A 44 6.27 1.25 2.39
N LEU A 45 5.92 2.49 2.05
CA LEU A 45 6.63 3.29 1.05
C LEU A 45 8.07 3.55 1.46
N THR A 46 8.32 3.86 2.74
CA THR A 46 9.67 4.08 3.25
C THR A 46 10.50 2.80 3.14
N ALA A 47 9.95 1.66 3.57
CA ALA A 47 10.62 0.37 3.46
C ALA A 47 10.88 -0.02 2.00
N ALA A 48 9.88 0.14 1.12
CA ALA A 48 10.03 -0.17 -0.30
C ALA A 48 11.12 0.67 -0.97
N ASN A 49 11.17 1.98 -0.68
CA ASN A 49 12.22 2.86 -1.17
C ASN A 49 13.61 2.45 -0.65
N GLN A 50 13.74 2.15 0.64
CA GLN A 50 15.03 1.74 1.22
C GLN A 50 15.53 0.40 0.70
N LEU A 51 14.61 -0.52 0.41
CA LEU A 51 14.91 -1.86 -0.08
C LEU A 51 14.97 -1.94 -1.61
N ASN A 52 14.75 -0.83 -2.31
CA ASN A 52 14.64 -0.77 -3.78
C ASN A 52 13.57 -1.72 -4.35
N VAL A 53 12.46 -1.90 -3.63
CA VAL A 53 11.28 -2.64 -4.10
C VAL A 53 10.48 -1.73 -5.04
N PRO A 54 10.10 -2.19 -6.25
CA PRO A 54 9.26 -1.42 -7.15
C PRO A 54 7.93 -1.00 -6.51
N ILE A 55 7.52 0.25 -6.71
CA ILE A 55 6.26 0.81 -6.20
C ILE A 55 5.34 1.10 -7.39
N ILE A 56 4.12 0.57 -7.36
CA ILE A 56 3.08 0.80 -8.36
C ILE A 56 1.89 1.44 -7.67
N ALA A 57 1.42 2.58 -8.17
CA ALA A 57 0.22 3.24 -7.67
C ALA A 57 -0.87 3.26 -8.75
N THR A 58 -2.10 2.99 -8.34
CA THR A 58 -3.28 2.97 -9.22
C THR A 58 -4.38 3.85 -8.63
N MET A 59 -5.15 4.47 -9.53
CA MET A 59 -6.32 5.28 -9.16
C MET A 59 -7.47 4.98 -10.12
N GLN A 60 -8.60 4.54 -9.58
CA GLN A 60 -9.82 4.39 -10.32
C GLN A 60 -10.55 5.74 -10.41
N TYR A 61 -10.92 6.16 -11.63
CA TYR A 61 -11.67 7.40 -11.90
C TYR A 61 -11.13 8.65 -11.16
N PRO A 62 -9.86 9.05 -11.35
CA PRO A 62 -9.26 10.18 -10.62
C PRO A 62 -9.98 11.51 -10.86
N LYS A 63 -10.70 11.64 -11.98
CA LYS A 63 -11.52 12.81 -12.31
C LYS A 63 -12.96 12.73 -11.78
N GLY A 64 -13.37 11.59 -11.20
CA GLY A 64 -14.77 11.23 -10.95
C GLY A 64 -15.29 10.28 -12.03
N LEU A 65 -16.48 9.71 -11.78
CA LEU A 65 -17.33 9.20 -12.87
C LEU A 65 -17.70 10.36 -13.81
#